data_AF-A0A1A7Y9N9-F1
#
_entry.id   AF-A0A1A7Y9N9-F1
#
_cell.length_a   1.000
_cell.length_b   1.000
_cell.length_c   1.000
_cell.angle_alpha   90.00
_cell.angle_beta   90.00
_cell.angle_gamma   90.00
#
_symmetry.space_group_name_H-M   'P 1'
#
loop_
_entity.id
_entity.type
_entity.pdbx_description
1 polymer ?
#
loop_
_entity_poly.entity_id
_entity_poly.type
_entity_poly.pdbx_seq_one_letter_code
_entity_poly.pdbx_strand_id
1 'polypeptide(L)'
;ALENGYRDIPYHNRIHATDVLHAVWYLTTQPVPGLPNLPTQNGIHSDSVNSITPGITGFLVSKMSSVLEEGYGSLSGLIPALELMALYVAAAMHDYDHPGRTNAFLVATSAPQALLYNDRSVLENHHAAAAWNLFMSQPEFNFLVNLEHVEFKRFRFLVIEAILATDLKKHFDFLTEFNAKVGDDGVSGIDWTNENDRMLVCEMCIKLADVNGPLKCKDLHLQWTEGIVNEFYEQGDEEATLGLPISPFMDRSAPQLAKLQESFITHIVGPLCSSYDSAALMPGRWVDPTDGELDPDTGKEEQDTEEEDTADEEASTELHETKKMHRRKVFCQITQHILENHEMWKRVIAAEASEETKEAKPKCLGNPSDPITAIREEEEEQVSKEEEEEEE
;
A
#
# COMPACT_ATOMS: atom_id res chain seq x y z
N ALA A 1 5.27 24.72 11.52
CA ALA A 1 6.17 24.06 12.49
C ALA A 1 6.39 22.60 12.11
N LEU A 2 5.33 21.78 12.04
CA LEU A 2 5.41 20.37 11.62
C LEU A 2 6.11 20.19 10.25
N GLU A 3 5.71 20.96 9.23
CA GLU A 3 6.33 20.91 7.90
C GLU A 3 7.84 21.17 7.92
N ASN A 4 8.32 22.03 8.83
CA ASN A 4 9.74 22.37 8.93
C ASN A 4 10.58 21.26 9.55
N GLY A 5 9.96 20.27 10.21
CA GLY A 5 10.67 19.09 10.70
C GLY A 5 10.76 17.98 9.66
N TYR A 6 10.05 18.07 8.53
CA TYR A 6 10.33 17.21 7.39
C TYR A 6 11.62 17.67 6.70
N ARG A 7 12.57 16.74 6.57
CA ARG A 7 13.87 17.01 5.95
C ARG A 7 13.72 17.19 4.44
N ASP A 8 14.69 17.88 3.84
CA ASP A 8 14.79 18.02 2.39
C ASP A 8 15.51 16.80 1.81
N ILE A 9 14.77 15.69 1.72
CA ILE A 9 15.24 14.39 1.21
C ILE A 9 14.36 13.92 0.04
N PRO A 10 14.86 13.02 -0.83
CA PRO A 10 14.21 12.72 -2.10
C PRO A 10 12.76 12.19 -2.00
N TYR A 11 12.44 11.37 -1.00
CA TYR A 11 11.11 10.75 -0.86
C TYR A 11 10.39 11.15 0.43
N HIS A 12 10.92 10.83 1.62
CA HIS A 12 10.21 10.97 2.90
C HIS A 12 10.22 12.43 3.40
N ASN A 13 9.59 13.32 2.63
CA ASN A 13 9.53 14.76 2.85
C ASN A 13 8.08 15.24 3.01
N ARG A 14 7.89 16.55 3.18
CA ARG A 14 6.56 17.16 3.37
C ARG A 14 5.58 16.93 2.20
N ILE A 15 6.08 16.68 0.99
CA ILE A 15 5.24 16.39 -0.19
C ILE A 15 4.66 14.99 -0.05
N HIS A 16 5.48 14.00 0.35
CA HIS A 16 5.00 12.65 0.65
C HIS A 16 3.92 12.68 1.74
N ALA A 17 4.18 13.35 2.87
CA ALA A 17 3.18 13.52 3.93
C ALA A 17 1.87 14.15 3.44
N THR A 18 1.95 15.11 2.50
CA THR A 18 0.77 15.73 1.88
C THR A 18 0.03 14.75 0.96
N ASP A 19 0.74 13.91 0.22
CA ASP A 19 0.14 12.89 -0.64
C ASP A 19 -0.58 11.81 0.17
N VAL A 20 0.03 11.33 1.25
CA VAL A 20 -0.60 10.38 2.19
C VAL A 20 -1.83 11.01 2.83
N LEU A 21 -1.75 12.27 3.30
CA LEU A 21 -2.88 13.02 3.85
C LEU A 21 -4.04 13.13 2.84
N HIS A 22 -3.72 13.49 1.59
CA HIS A 22 -4.72 13.55 0.52
C HIS A 22 -5.33 12.18 0.25
N ALA A 23 -4.53 11.12 0.21
CA ALA A 23 -5.00 9.76 -0.04
C ALA A 23 -5.94 9.26 1.07
N VAL A 24 -5.61 9.44 2.36
CA VAL A 24 -6.53 9.06 3.46
C VAL A 24 -7.82 9.87 3.42
N TRP A 25 -7.75 11.17 3.09
CA TRP A 25 -8.95 12.00 2.91
C TRP A 25 -9.81 11.49 1.75
N TYR A 26 -9.21 11.18 0.61
CA TYR A 26 -9.92 10.67 -0.57
C TYR A 26 -10.58 9.32 -0.28
N LEU A 27 -9.81 8.35 0.23
CA LEU A 27 -10.31 7.01 0.56
C LEU A 27 -11.47 7.04 1.57
N THR A 28 -11.46 8.00 2.50
CA THR A 28 -12.50 8.08 3.54
C THR A 28 -13.72 8.91 3.16
N THR A 29 -13.65 9.75 2.13
CA THR A 29 -14.73 10.70 1.81
C THR A 29 -15.42 10.46 0.48
N GLN A 30 -14.79 9.74 -0.45
CA GLN A 30 -15.39 9.47 -1.76
C GLN A 30 -16.45 8.36 -1.71
N PRO A 31 -17.38 8.32 -2.69
CA PRO A 31 -18.42 7.30 -2.74
C PRO A 31 -17.85 5.89 -2.92
N VAL A 32 -18.33 4.97 -2.10
CA VAL A 32 -17.98 3.55 -2.10
C VAL A 32 -19.23 2.73 -2.46
N PRO A 33 -19.23 2.02 -3.61
CA PRO A 33 -20.35 1.18 -4.03
C PRO A 33 -20.68 0.09 -3.01
N GLY A 34 -21.95 0.03 -2.58
CA GLY A 34 -22.46 -1.04 -1.70
C GLY A 34 -22.08 -0.90 -0.23
N LEU A 35 -21.34 0.14 0.15
CA LEU A 35 -21.03 0.46 1.54
C LEU A 35 -22.31 0.95 2.25
N PRO A 36 -22.60 0.49 3.49
CA PRO A 36 -23.82 0.88 4.18
C PRO A 36 -23.85 2.38 4.47
N ASN A 37 -25.02 2.99 4.32
CA ASN A 37 -25.33 4.26 4.93
C ASN A 37 -26.02 3.97 6.26
N LEU A 38 -25.35 4.19 7.39
CA LEU A 38 -26.09 4.26 8.64
C LEU A 38 -26.94 5.54 8.59
N PRO A 39 -28.28 5.44 8.67
CA PRO A 39 -29.10 6.63 8.79
C PRO A 39 -28.68 7.32 10.08
N THR A 40 -28.07 8.50 9.96
CA THR A 40 -27.75 9.37 11.09
C THR A 40 -29.01 9.55 11.92
N GLN A 41 -29.11 8.85 13.05
CA GLN A 41 -30.08 9.15 14.09
C GLN A 41 -29.66 10.47 14.72
N ASN A 42 -29.98 11.55 14.02
CA ASN A 42 -30.23 12.91 14.48
C ASN A 42 -30.17 13.80 13.24
N GLY A 43 -31.30 14.43 12.94
CA GLY A 43 -31.50 15.22 11.74
C GLY A 43 -30.43 16.30 11.55
N ILE A 44 -30.28 16.69 10.29
CA ILE A 44 -29.62 17.91 9.86
C ILE A 44 -30.22 19.07 10.68
N HIS A 45 -29.56 19.45 11.77
CA HIS A 45 -29.76 20.77 12.34
C HIS A 45 -28.97 21.73 11.44
N SER A 46 -29.65 22.29 10.45
CA SER A 46 -29.24 23.60 9.96
C SER A 46 -29.38 24.57 11.13
N ASP A 47 -28.38 25.44 11.27
CA ASP A 47 -28.44 26.66 12.07
C ASP A 47 -28.51 26.48 13.60
N SER A 48 -27.37 26.16 14.20
CA SER A 48 -27.07 26.56 15.57
C SER A 48 -25.61 27.01 15.68
N VAL A 49 -25.45 28.30 15.95
CA VAL A 49 -24.20 29.04 16.04
C VAL A 49 -23.44 28.63 17.32
N ASN A 50 -22.21 28.14 17.16
CA ASN A 50 -21.13 28.12 18.17
C ASN A 50 -21.39 27.43 19.53
N SER A 51 -22.08 26.30 19.58
CA SER A 51 -22.05 25.45 20.78
C SER A 51 -21.56 24.05 20.43
N ILE A 52 -20.35 23.70 20.90
CA ILE A 52 -19.85 22.33 20.93
C ILE A 52 -20.60 21.64 22.07
N THR A 53 -21.54 20.75 21.74
CA THR A 53 -22.26 19.94 22.74
C THR A 53 -21.46 18.68 23.05
N PRO A 54 -20.95 18.50 24.28
CA PRO A 54 -20.26 17.27 24.65
C PRO A 54 -21.21 16.08 24.64
N GLY A 55 -20.79 14.95 24.05
CA GLY A 55 -21.53 13.68 24.10
C GLY A 55 -22.29 13.28 22.83
N ILE A 56 -22.25 14.06 21.74
CA ILE A 56 -22.77 13.64 20.43
C ILE A 56 -21.60 13.17 19.56
N THR A 57 -21.62 11.89 19.16
CA THR A 57 -20.69 11.36 18.15
C THR A 57 -20.96 12.05 16.82
N GLY A 58 -20.13 13.03 16.46
CA GLY A 58 -20.20 13.70 15.17
C GLY A 58 -19.62 12.84 14.05
N PHE A 59 -20.25 12.86 12.88
CA PHE A 59 -19.71 12.29 11.64
C PHE A 59 -19.33 13.42 10.68
N LEU A 60 -18.30 13.20 9.86
CA LEU A 60 -17.90 14.18 8.85
C LEU A 60 -18.74 13.99 7.59
N VAL A 61 -19.16 15.10 6.97
CA VAL A 61 -19.72 15.09 5.62
C VAL A 61 -18.84 15.96 4.74
N SER A 62 -18.20 15.36 3.74
CA SER A 62 -17.42 16.13 2.77
C SER A 62 -18.34 17.00 1.92
N LYS A 63 -18.11 18.32 1.93
CA LYS A 63 -18.84 19.27 1.06
C LYS A 63 -18.59 19.04 -0.43
N MET A 64 -17.56 18.27 -0.78
CA MET A 64 -17.18 17.97 -2.17
C MET A 64 -17.85 16.71 -2.72
N SER A 65 -18.42 15.85 -1.86
CA SER A 65 -19.06 14.59 -2.24
C SER A 65 -20.44 14.46 -1.57
N SER A 66 -21.29 15.49 -1.75
CA SER A 66 -22.58 15.60 -1.06
C SER A 66 -23.72 14.84 -1.75
N VAL A 67 -23.45 14.04 -2.78
CA VAL A 67 -24.50 13.30 -3.50
C VAL A 67 -24.73 11.97 -2.77
N LEU A 68 -25.82 11.89 -1.99
CA LEU A 68 -26.38 10.61 -1.57
C LEU A 68 -26.99 9.95 -2.82
N GLU A 69 -26.19 9.17 -3.51
CA GLU A 69 -26.67 8.27 -4.56
C GLU A 69 -27.07 6.94 -3.91
N GLU A 70 -28.24 6.42 -4.29
CA GLU A 70 -28.73 5.15 -3.78
C GLU A 70 -27.75 4.01 -4.16
N GLY A 71 -27.36 3.20 -3.17
CA GLY A 71 -26.36 2.14 -3.36
C GLY A 71 -24.90 2.57 -3.21
N TYR A 72 -24.63 3.79 -2.73
CA TYR A 72 -23.29 4.25 -2.34
C TYR A 72 -23.27 4.72 -0.89
N GLY A 73 -22.16 4.46 -0.20
CA GLY A 73 -21.84 5.05 1.10
C GLY A 73 -20.47 5.72 1.11
N SER A 74 -20.00 6.16 2.27
CA SER A 74 -18.61 6.58 2.47
C SER A 74 -18.15 6.23 3.88
N LEU A 75 -16.85 6.03 4.07
CA LEU A 75 -16.30 5.79 5.41
C LEU A 75 -16.55 6.97 6.36
N SER A 76 -16.66 8.20 5.83
CA SER A 76 -17.01 9.38 6.61
C SER A 76 -18.38 9.33 7.28
N GLY A 77 -19.30 8.49 6.76
CA GLY A 77 -20.59 8.19 7.38
C GLY A 77 -20.55 7.02 8.39
N LEU A 78 -19.44 6.30 8.51
CA LEU A 78 -19.28 5.10 9.33
C LEU A 78 -18.25 5.25 10.45
N ILE A 79 -17.28 6.15 10.27
CA ILE A 79 -16.20 6.42 11.21
C ILE A 79 -16.42 7.79 11.86
N PRO A 80 -16.46 7.89 13.20
CA PRO A 80 -16.61 9.16 13.90
C PRO A 80 -15.57 10.22 13.50
N ALA A 81 -15.97 11.49 13.56
CA ALA A 81 -15.12 12.62 13.17
C ALA A 81 -13.80 12.69 13.96
N LEU A 82 -13.81 12.30 15.24
CA LEU A 82 -12.60 12.25 16.07
C LEU A 82 -11.58 11.23 15.53
N GLU A 83 -12.06 10.07 15.09
CA GLU A 83 -11.24 8.99 14.53
C GLU A 83 -10.66 9.38 13.16
N LEU A 84 -11.47 9.99 12.29
CA LEU A 84 -10.99 10.50 11.00
C LEU A 84 -10.03 11.68 11.16
N MET A 85 -10.30 12.61 12.09
CA MET A 85 -9.38 13.70 12.41
C MET A 85 -8.05 13.14 12.89
N ALA A 86 -8.05 12.09 13.72
CA ALA A 86 -6.83 11.43 14.16
C ALA A 86 -6.08 10.79 13.00
N LEU A 87 -6.77 10.12 12.07
CA LEU A 87 -6.19 9.55 10.86
C LEU A 87 -5.52 10.62 9.98
N TYR A 88 -6.18 11.76 9.77
CA TYR A 88 -5.64 12.86 8.97
C TYR A 88 -4.43 13.51 9.65
N VAL A 89 -4.50 13.72 10.96
CA VAL A 89 -3.38 14.25 11.73
C VAL A 89 -2.21 13.27 11.75
N ALA A 90 -2.46 11.96 11.89
CA ALA A 90 -1.45 10.91 11.77
C ALA A 90 -0.76 10.95 10.41
N ALA A 91 -1.51 10.97 9.30
CA ALA A 91 -0.94 11.06 7.96
C ALA A 91 -0.03 12.27 7.77
N ALA A 92 -0.40 13.43 8.34
CA ALA A 92 0.40 14.64 8.28
C ALA A 92 1.72 14.58 9.07
N MET A 93 1.89 13.63 9.99
CA MET A 93 3.07 13.51 10.86
C MET A 93 3.78 12.16 10.80
N HIS A 94 3.27 11.19 10.02
CA HIS A 94 3.70 9.78 10.11
C HIS A 94 5.19 9.55 9.79
N ASP A 95 5.79 10.45 9.01
CA ASP A 95 7.21 10.46 8.63
C ASP A 95 7.97 11.70 9.14
N TYR A 96 7.48 12.33 10.21
CA TYR A 96 8.07 13.55 10.74
C TYR A 96 9.54 13.34 11.16
N ASP A 97 10.46 14.16 10.65
CA ASP A 97 11.92 14.05 10.88
C ASP A 97 12.55 12.74 10.37
N HIS A 98 12.03 12.18 9.27
CA HIS A 98 12.61 11.01 8.61
C HIS A 98 14.06 11.25 8.15
N PRO A 99 15.02 10.35 8.48
CA PRO A 99 16.44 10.56 8.20
C PRO A 99 16.87 10.17 6.78
N GLY A 100 15.95 9.66 5.97
CA GLY A 100 16.25 9.11 4.66
C GLY A 100 16.89 7.72 4.71
N ARG A 101 16.68 6.99 5.82
CA ARG A 101 17.29 5.68 6.10
C ARG A 101 16.25 4.74 6.67
N THR A 102 16.40 3.46 6.40
CA THR A 102 15.46 2.44 6.88
C THR A 102 15.68 2.05 8.34
N ASN A 103 14.64 1.50 8.98
CA ASN A 103 14.74 0.87 10.29
C ASN A 103 15.89 -0.17 10.34
N ALA A 104 16.06 -0.97 9.28
CA ALA A 104 17.13 -1.98 9.19
C ALA A 104 18.53 -1.35 9.24
N PHE A 105 18.74 -0.23 8.55
CA PHE A 105 20.00 0.52 8.59
C PHE A 105 20.29 1.07 10.00
N LEU A 106 19.29 1.70 10.63
CA LEU A 106 19.45 2.24 11.99
C LEU A 106 19.82 1.16 13.00
N VAL A 107 19.19 -0.02 12.91
CA VAL A 107 19.52 -1.17 13.77
C VAL A 107 20.92 -1.70 13.47
N ALA A 108 21.27 -1.92 12.19
CA ALA A 108 22.57 -2.44 11.80
C ALA A 108 23.74 -1.54 12.22
N THR A 109 23.53 -0.22 12.21
CA THR A 109 24.53 0.77 12.61
C THR A 109 24.49 1.11 14.10
N SER A 110 23.59 0.49 14.88
CA SER A 110 23.38 0.84 16.30
C SER A 110 23.14 2.33 16.50
N ALA A 111 22.38 2.95 15.60
CA ALA A 111 22.05 4.36 15.68
C ALA A 111 21.39 4.69 17.04
N PRO A 112 21.61 5.89 17.62
CA PRO A 112 21.06 6.25 18.92
C PRO A 112 19.54 6.07 19.02
N GLN A 113 18.80 6.32 17.93
CA GLN A 113 17.35 6.09 17.87
C GLN A 113 17.00 4.60 17.97
N ALA A 114 17.75 3.70 17.31
CA ALA A 114 17.51 2.27 17.39
C ALA A 114 17.72 1.74 18.82
N LEU A 115 18.77 2.22 19.49
CA LEU A 115 19.03 1.90 20.90
C LEU A 115 17.93 2.44 21.83
N LEU A 116 17.44 3.66 21.58
CA LEU A 116 16.37 4.28 22.37
C LEU A 116 15.06 3.48 22.27
N TYR A 117 14.71 3.03 21.07
CA TYR A 117 13.47 2.29 20.80
C TYR A 117 13.63 0.77 20.81
N ASN A 118 14.80 0.27 21.23
CA ASN A 118 15.11 -1.15 21.36
C ASN A 118 14.80 -1.95 20.08
N ASP A 119 15.17 -1.39 18.92
CA ASP A 119 15.02 -1.99 17.58
C ASP A 119 13.57 -2.29 17.15
N ARG A 120 12.58 -1.69 17.81
CA ARG A 120 11.15 -1.87 17.53
C ARG A 120 10.55 -0.64 16.88
N SER A 121 10.14 -0.75 15.61
CA SER A 121 9.50 0.33 14.85
C SER A 121 10.19 1.68 15.11
N VAL A 122 11.51 1.72 14.87
CA VAL A 122 12.41 2.76 15.40
C VAL A 122 12.00 4.13 14.88
N LEU A 123 11.79 4.21 13.58
CA LEU A 123 11.35 5.40 12.87
C LEU A 123 9.93 5.79 13.25
N GLU A 124 8.99 4.84 13.23
CA GLU A 124 7.57 5.13 13.46
C GLU A 124 7.34 5.61 14.91
N ASN A 125 8.06 5.05 15.88
CA ASN A 125 8.07 5.55 17.25
C ASN A 125 8.68 6.97 17.33
N HIS A 126 9.76 7.24 16.60
CA HIS A 126 10.38 8.56 16.56
C HIS A 126 9.43 9.60 15.96
N HIS A 127 8.80 9.32 14.82
CA HIS A 127 7.85 10.23 14.15
C HIS A 127 6.72 10.63 15.09
N ALA A 128 6.06 9.64 15.70
CA ALA A 128 4.99 9.88 16.66
C ALA A 128 5.48 10.66 17.89
N ALA A 129 6.57 10.23 18.52
CA ALA A 129 7.07 10.85 19.75
C ALA A 129 7.53 12.30 19.50
N ALA A 130 8.28 12.55 18.43
CA ALA A 130 8.83 13.85 18.10
C ALA A 130 7.74 14.84 17.66
N ALA A 131 6.75 14.41 16.86
CA ALA A 131 5.62 15.24 16.47
C ALA A 131 4.73 15.62 17.68
N TRP A 132 4.48 14.66 18.59
CA TRP A 132 3.76 14.95 19.83
C TRP A 132 4.55 15.87 20.77
N ASN A 133 5.87 15.70 20.86
CA ASN A 133 6.72 16.60 21.63
C ASN A 133 6.69 18.03 21.04
N LEU A 134 6.70 18.16 19.71
CA LEU A 134 6.52 19.44 19.04
C LEU A 134 5.17 20.06 19.41
N PHE A 135 4.06 19.32 19.28
CA PHE A 135 2.73 19.81 19.62
C PHE A 135 2.64 20.32 21.08
N MET A 136 3.29 19.62 22.01
CA MET A 136 3.31 19.99 23.43
C MET A 136 4.32 21.08 23.79
N SER A 137 5.22 21.44 22.87
CA SER A 137 6.35 22.33 23.18
C SER A 137 5.94 23.78 23.44
N GLN A 138 4.82 24.22 22.85
CA GLN A 138 4.38 25.60 22.90
C GLN A 138 2.84 25.69 23.00
N PRO A 139 2.26 26.50 23.90
CA PRO A 139 0.81 26.62 24.07
C PRO A 139 0.06 27.02 22.78
N GLU A 140 0.69 27.81 21.91
CA GLU A 140 0.14 28.27 20.62
C GLU A 140 -0.09 27.14 19.61
N PHE A 141 0.54 25.97 19.79
CA PHE A 141 0.29 24.80 18.94
C PHE A 141 -0.93 24.01 19.38
N ASN A 142 -1.51 24.28 20.55
CA ASN A 142 -2.65 23.54 21.07
C ASN A 142 -3.97 23.94 20.36
N PHE A 143 -4.12 23.52 19.11
CA PHE A 143 -5.37 23.66 18.35
C PHE A 143 -6.49 22.71 18.82
N LEU A 144 -6.17 21.78 19.73
CA LEU A 144 -7.10 20.81 20.32
C LEU A 144 -7.63 21.25 21.68
N VAL A 145 -7.47 22.53 22.04
CA VAL A 145 -7.84 23.09 23.36
C VAL A 145 -9.31 22.88 23.76
N ASN A 146 -10.20 22.69 22.77
CA ASN A 146 -11.63 22.48 23.01
C ASN A 146 -12.04 21.00 23.15
N LEU A 147 -11.11 20.05 22.99
CA LEU A 147 -11.38 18.65 23.30
C LEU A 147 -11.38 18.44 24.81
N GLU A 148 -12.34 17.68 25.31
CA GLU A 148 -12.28 17.20 26.68
C GLU A 148 -11.06 16.31 26.89
N HIS A 149 -10.59 16.19 28.14
CA HIS A 149 -9.41 15.40 28.45
C HIS A 149 -9.53 13.92 27.99
N VAL A 150 -10.74 13.35 28.05
CA VAL A 150 -11.01 11.98 27.59
C VAL A 150 -10.89 11.88 26.06
N GLU A 151 -11.45 12.84 25.32
CA GLU A 151 -11.35 12.92 23.87
C GLU A 151 -9.91 13.14 23.42
N PHE A 152 -9.18 14.06 24.08
CA PHE A 152 -7.76 14.30 23.79
C PHE A 152 -6.91 13.03 23.99
N LYS A 153 -7.15 12.29 25.08
CA LYS A 153 -6.45 11.03 25.35
C LYS A 153 -6.75 9.99 24.27
N ARG A 154 -8.01 9.86 23.85
CA ARG A 154 -8.43 8.94 22.78
C ARG A 154 -7.84 9.35 21.43
N PHE A 155 -7.89 10.63 21.10
CA PHE A 155 -7.29 11.21 19.90
C PHE A 155 -5.79 10.93 19.83
N ARG A 156 -5.05 11.18 20.92
CA ARG A 156 -3.62 10.88 20.98
C ARG A 156 -3.34 9.40 20.73
N PHE A 157 -4.11 8.50 21.36
CA PHE A 157 -3.98 7.07 21.15
C PHE A 157 -4.22 6.68 19.68
N LEU A 158 -5.30 7.15 19.07
CA LEU A 158 -5.63 6.92 17.66
C LEU A 158 -4.49 7.35 16.72
N VAL A 159 -3.94 8.55 16.93
CA VAL A 159 -2.83 9.07 16.11
C VAL A 159 -1.60 8.17 16.24
N ILE A 160 -1.26 7.73 17.46
CA ILE A 160 -0.08 6.88 17.69
C ILE A 160 -0.25 5.52 17.00
N GLU A 161 -1.40 4.87 17.16
CA GLU A 161 -1.64 3.56 16.55
C GLU A 161 -1.59 3.65 15.01
N ALA A 162 -2.19 4.69 14.42
CA ALA A 162 -2.16 4.90 12.97
C ALA A 162 -0.73 5.10 12.43
N ILE A 163 0.13 5.85 13.13
CA ILE A 163 1.55 6.03 12.73
C ILE A 163 2.31 4.72 12.90
N LEU A 164 2.16 4.02 14.03
CA LEU A 164 2.88 2.77 14.26
C LEU A 164 2.46 1.64 13.30
N ALA A 165 1.28 1.75 12.70
CA ALA A 165 0.81 0.83 11.67
C ALA A 165 1.54 0.97 10.33
N THR A 166 2.23 2.09 10.07
CA THR A 166 2.98 2.29 8.81
C THR A 166 4.27 1.47 8.74
N ASP A 167 4.76 0.94 9.87
CA ASP A 167 5.91 0.03 9.90
C ASP A 167 5.66 -1.21 9.02
N LEU A 168 6.38 -1.28 7.89
CA LEU A 168 6.26 -2.38 6.93
C LEU A 168 6.68 -3.74 7.52
N LYS A 169 7.42 -3.77 8.63
CA LYS A 169 7.75 -5.03 9.34
C LYS A 169 6.49 -5.73 9.85
N LYS A 170 5.44 -4.98 10.20
CA LYS A 170 4.15 -5.50 10.68
C LYS A 170 3.11 -5.67 9.57
N HIS A 171 3.48 -5.41 8.31
CA HIS A 171 2.54 -5.36 7.19
C HIS A 171 1.67 -6.62 7.06
N PHE A 172 2.28 -7.81 7.14
CA PHE A 172 1.55 -9.07 7.01
C PHE A 172 0.69 -9.41 8.24
N ASP A 173 1.06 -8.91 9.42
CA ASP A 173 0.24 -9.10 10.63
C ASP A 173 -1.09 -8.35 10.48
N PHE A 174 -1.03 -7.07 10.07
CA PHE A 174 -2.23 -6.27 9.78
C PHE A 174 -3.08 -6.87 8.66
N LEU A 175 -2.46 -7.35 7.57
CA LEU A 175 -3.21 -8.00 6.49
C LEU A 175 -3.94 -9.26 6.97
N THR A 176 -3.26 -10.07 7.78
CA THR A 176 -3.85 -11.31 8.31
C THR A 176 -5.02 -11.00 9.24
N GLU A 177 -4.83 -10.03 10.14
CA GLU A 177 -5.88 -9.57 11.06
C GLU A 177 -7.09 -9.01 10.30
N PHE A 178 -6.84 -8.13 9.32
CA PHE A 178 -7.90 -7.53 8.51
C PHE A 178 -8.67 -8.55 7.68
N ASN A 179 -7.98 -9.47 7.00
CA ASN A 179 -8.65 -10.50 6.20
C ASN A 179 -9.48 -11.45 7.06
N ALA A 180 -9.00 -11.78 8.27
CA ALA A 180 -9.77 -12.59 9.22
C ALA A 180 -11.07 -11.89 9.67
N LYS A 181 -11.10 -10.55 9.68
CA LYS A 181 -12.30 -9.77 10.01
C LYS A 181 -13.28 -9.64 8.84
N VAL A 182 -12.78 -9.46 7.63
CA VAL A 182 -13.61 -9.26 6.43
C VAL A 182 -14.34 -10.55 6.04
N GLY A 183 -13.70 -11.72 6.19
CA GLY A 183 -14.27 -13.01 5.81
C GLY A 183 -14.26 -13.27 4.30
N ASP A 184 -14.55 -14.52 3.89
CA ASP A 184 -14.46 -14.97 2.49
C ASP A 184 -15.72 -14.65 1.64
N ASP A 185 -16.84 -14.30 2.29
CA ASP A 185 -18.17 -14.23 1.63
C ASP A 185 -18.52 -12.86 1.03
N GLY A 186 -17.57 -11.93 0.94
CA GLY A 186 -17.74 -10.65 0.21
C GLY A 186 -18.75 -9.66 0.81
N VAL A 187 -19.32 -9.97 1.97
CA VAL A 187 -20.00 -9.01 2.86
C VAL A 187 -18.98 -8.64 3.93
N SER A 188 -18.59 -7.36 3.98
CA SER A 188 -17.69 -6.84 5.00
C SER A 188 -18.17 -7.25 6.39
N GLY A 189 -17.47 -8.19 7.04
CA GLY A 189 -17.70 -8.60 8.42
C GLY A 189 -17.35 -7.53 9.46
N ILE A 190 -17.07 -6.30 9.03
CA ILE A 190 -16.68 -5.17 9.87
C ILE A 190 -17.88 -4.70 10.68
N ASP A 191 -17.77 -4.80 12.00
CA ASP A 191 -18.73 -4.20 12.91
C ASP A 191 -18.39 -2.72 13.15
N TRP A 192 -19.08 -1.82 12.45
CA TRP A 192 -18.88 -0.37 12.58
C TRP A 192 -19.21 0.19 13.97
N THR A 193 -19.88 -0.58 14.84
CA THR A 193 -20.09 -0.20 16.25
C THR A 193 -18.88 -0.54 17.13
N ASN A 194 -18.03 -1.47 16.70
CA ASN A 194 -16.82 -1.90 17.40
C ASN A 194 -15.64 -0.95 17.12
N GLU A 195 -15.06 -0.39 18.19
CA GLU A 195 -13.95 0.56 18.05
C GLU A 195 -12.67 -0.06 17.47
N ASN A 196 -12.40 -1.33 17.74
CA ASN A 196 -11.20 -2.01 17.24
C ASN A 196 -11.32 -2.29 15.74
N ASP A 197 -12.50 -2.67 15.27
CA ASP A 197 -12.75 -2.92 13.85
C ASP A 197 -12.63 -1.60 13.06
N ARG A 198 -13.16 -0.48 13.59
CA ARG A 198 -12.94 0.85 12.99
C ARG A 198 -11.48 1.29 13.01
N MET A 199 -10.75 1.01 14.08
CA MET A 199 -9.31 1.30 14.17
C MET A 199 -8.53 0.55 13.09
N LEU A 200 -8.79 -0.76 12.95
CA LEU A 200 -8.14 -1.59 11.95
C LEU A 200 -8.41 -1.09 10.52
N VAL A 201 -9.64 -0.63 10.23
CA VAL A 201 -9.95 0.03 8.94
C VAL A 201 -9.12 1.30 8.74
N CYS A 202 -8.95 2.13 9.78
CA CYS A 202 -8.12 3.33 9.72
C CYS A 202 -6.64 3.00 9.49
N GLU A 203 -6.11 1.96 10.14
CA GLU A 203 -4.75 1.47 9.96
C GLU A 203 -4.53 0.95 8.53
N MET A 204 -5.45 0.14 8.02
CA MET A 204 -5.40 -0.32 6.64
C MET A 204 -5.49 0.83 5.63
N CYS A 205 -6.29 1.86 5.93
CA CYS A 205 -6.41 3.06 5.12
C CYS A 205 -5.10 3.84 5.04
N ILE A 206 -4.45 4.17 6.17
CA ILE A 206 -3.16 4.87 6.15
C ILE A 206 -2.06 4.02 5.52
N LYS A 207 -2.05 2.70 5.75
CA LYS A 207 -1.10 1.80 5.10
C LYS A 207 -1.24 1.83 3.58
N LEU A 208 -2.45 1.80 3.05
CA LEU A 208 -2.69 1.89 1.60
C LEU A 208 -2.31 3.27 1.05
N ALA A 209 -2.61 4.33 1.81
CA ALA A 209 -2.27 5.70 1.48
C ALA A 209 -0.75 5.95 1.51
N ASP A 210 -0.01 5.32 2.40
CA ASP A 210 1.44 5.51 2.55
C ASP A 210 2.21 4.91 1.36
N VAL A 211 1.79 3.73 0.88
CA VAL A 211 2.42 3.08 -0.29
C VAL A 211 1.66 3.29 -1.59
N ASN A 212 0.96 4.43 -1.72
CA ASN A 212 0.02 4.67 -2.81
C ASN A 212 0.67 4.94 -4.19
N GLY A 213 1.99 5.10 -4.28
CA GLY A 213 2.69 5.44 -5.54
C GLY A 213 2.23 4.59 -6.74
N PRO A 214 2.30 3.24 -6.68
CA PRO A 214 1.84 2.35 -7.76
C PRO A 214 0.32 2.35 -8.00
N LEU A 215 -0.47 2.95 -7.11
CA LEU A 215 -1.92 3.09 -7.20
C LEU A 215 -2.36 4.34 -7.97
N LYS A 216 -1.41 5.21 -8.33
CA LYS A 216 -1.64 6.45 -9.08
C LYS A 216 -1.42 6.25 -10.57
N CYS A 217 -1.84 7.24 -11.36
CA CYS A 217 -1.52 7.26 -12.79
C CYS A 217 0.00 7.19 -12.99
N LYS A 218 0.41 6.62 -14.14
CA LYS A 218 1.81 6.32 -14.47
C LYS A 218 2.77 7.46 -14.17
N ASP A 219 2.42 8.69 -14.55
CA ASP A 219 3.31 9.84 -14.41
C ASP A 219 3.64 10.14 -12.94
N LEU A 220 2.65 10.08 -12.05
CA LEU A 220 2.85 10.26 -10.60
C LEU A 220 3.58 9.07 -9.99
N HIS A 221 3.23 7.85 -10.40
CA HIS A 221 3.92 6.64 -9.95
C HIS A 221 5.42 6.70 -10.26
N LEU A 222 5.80 7.12 -11.47
CA LEU A 222 7.20 7.25 -11.86
C LEU A 222 7.93 8.36 -11.08
N GLN A 223 7.27 9.48 -10.77
CA GLN A 223 7.87 10.54 -9.93
C GLN A 223 8.16 10.05 -8.51
N TRP A 224 7.22 9.33 -7.89
CA TRP A 224 7.45 8.73 -6.58
C TRP A 224 8.53 7.63 -6.61
N THR A 225 8.55 6.85 -7.69
CA THR A 225 9.58 5.83 -7.94
C THR A 225 10.98 6.46 -8.03
N GLU A 226 11.11 7.59 -8.71
CA GLU A 226 12.38 8.34 -8.78
C GLU A 226 12.82 8.85 -7.40
N GLY A 227 11.89 9.39 -6.61
CA GLY A 227 12.18 9.83 -5.24
C GLY A 227 12.73 8.69 -4.38
N ILE A 228 12.01 7.56 -4.29
CA ILE A 228 12.39 6.46 -3.39
C ILE A 228 13.71 5.81 -3.80
N VAL A 229 13.96 5.66 -5.10
CA VAL A 229 15.20 5.02 -5.56
C VAL A 229 16.42 5.92 -5.29
N ASN A 230 16.28 7.23 -5.46
CA ASN A 230 17.36 8.16 -5.14
C ASN A 230 17.69 8.14 -3.64
N GLU A 231 16.69 8.07 -2.78
CA GLU A 231 16.91 7.95 -1.33
C GLU A 231 17.55 6.61 -0.93
N PHE A 232 17.13 5.51 -1.56
CA PHE A 232 17.79 4.21 -1.41
C PHE A 232 19.25 4.24 -1.83
N TYR A 233 19.56 4.91 -2.95
CA TYR A 233 20.93 5.05 -3.40
C TYR A 233 21.78 5.92 -2.46
N GLU A 234 21.22 6.97 -1.86
CA GLU A 234 21.92 7.72 -0.81
C GLU A 234 22.23 6.86 0.42
N GLN A 235 21.33 5.93 0.79
CA GLN A 235 21.62 4.96 1.85
C GLN A 235 22.73 3.98 1.41
N GLY A 236 22.65 3.42 0.21
CA GLY A 236 23.64 2.47 -0.28
C GLY A 236 25.06 3.06 -0.35
N ASP A 237 25.18 4.33 -0.71
CA ASP A 237 26.47 5.03 -0.69
C ASP A 237 27.03 5.16 0.74
N GLU A 238 26.16 5.40 1.73
CA GLU A 238 26.55 5.47 3.13
C GLU A 238 26.94 4.08 3.67
N GLU A 239 26.18 3.03 3.35
CA GLU A 239 26.51 1.64 3.67
C GLU A 239 27.90 1.28 3.13
N ALA A 240 28.17 1.60 1.85
CA ALA A 240 29.48 1.38 1.24
C ALA A 240 30.60 2.14 1.95
N THR A 241 30.36 3.41 2.32
CA THR A 241 31.33 4.25 3.05
C THR A 241 31.65 3.71 4.44
N LEU A 242 30.65 3.11 5.10
CA LEU A 242 30.79 2.45 6.40
C LEU A 242 31.40 1.03 6.30
N GLY A 243 31.68 0.54 5.09
CA GLY A 243 32.17 -0.82 4.86
C GLY A 243 31.13 -1.90 5.14
N LEU A 244 29.84 -1.54 5.11
CA LEU A 244 28.72 -2.46 5.23
C LEU A 244 28.37 -3.06 3.85
N PRO A 245 27.80 -4.27 3.78
CA PRO A 245 27.18 -4.76 2.57
C PRO A 245 26.06 -3.81 2.14
N ILE A 246 26.07 -3.38 0.87
CA ILE A 246 25.02 -2.54 0.32
C ILE A 246 23.71 -3.35 0.30
N SER A 247 22.65 -2.76 0.82
CA SER A 247 21.32 -3.34 0.91
C SER A 247 20.75 -3.66 -0.49
N PRO A 248 19.93 -4.71 -0.63
CA PRO A 248 19.29 -5.04 -1.90
C PRO A 248 18.58 -3.83 -2.52
N PHE A 249 18.75 -3.64 -3.82
CA PHE A 249 18.20 -2.52 -4.61
C PHE A 249 18.76 -1.12 -4.31
N MET A 250 19.74 -0.99 -3.40
CA MET A 250 20.31 0.29 -2.97
C MET A 250 21.67 0.60 -3.61
N ASP A 251 22.19 -0.27 -4.48
CA ASP A 251 23.42 -0.01 -5.23
C ASP A 251 23.11 0.69 -6.56
N ARG A 252 23.47 1.98 -6.64
CA ARG A 252 23.30 2.79 -7.86
C ARG A 252 24.20 2.35 -9.03
N SER A 253 25.26 1.59 -8.76
CA SER A 253 26.16 1.03 -9.79
C SER A 253 25.63 -0.26 -10.42
N ALA A 254 24.69 -0.94 -9.74
CA ALA A 254 24.02 -2.15 -10.19
C ALA A 254 22.49 -2.06 -10.00
N PRO A 255 21.83 -1.09 -10.68
CA PRO A 255 20.42 -0.80 -10.45
C PRO A 255 19.52 -1.96 -10.90
N GLN A 256 18.50 -2.27 -10.09
CA GLN A 256 17.47 -3.29 -10.37
C GLN A 256 16.06 -2.70 -10.22
N LEU A 257 15.84 -1.52 -10.79
CA LEU A 257 14.62 -0.72 -10.56
C LEU A 257 13.34 -1.46 -10.95
N ALA A 258 13.31 -2.09 -12.12
CA ALA A 258 12.11 -2.78 -12.59
C ALA A 258 11.74 -3.95 -11.69
N LYS A 259 12.75 -4.71 -11.23
CA LYS A 259 12.58 -5.82 -10.29
C LYS A 259 12.16 -5.34 -8.89
N LEU A 260 12.72 -4.23 -8.40
CA LEU A 260 12.30 -3.60 -7.15
C LEU A 260 10.79 -3.29 -7.20
N GLN A 261 10.35 -2.60 -8.25
CA GLN A 261 8.98 -2.13 -8.35
C GLN A 261 7.99 -3.28 -8.62
N GLU A 262 8.33 -4.24 -9.48
CA GLU A 262 7.52 -5.43 -9.71
C GLU A 262 7.33 -6.22 -8.41
N SER A 263 8.42 -6.45 -7.67
CA SER A 263 8.39 -7.19 -6.40
C SER A 263 7.58 -6.46 -5.33
N PHE A 264 7.77 -5.14 -5.20
CA PHE A 264 7.03 -4.32 -4.24
C PHE A 264 5.53 -4.31 -4.52
N ILE A 265 5.13 -4.20 -5.79
CA ILE A 265 3.72 -4.29 -6.19
C ILE A 265 3.17 -5.69 -5.91
N THR A 266 3.90 -6.75 -6.28
CA THR A 266 3.44 -8.14 -6.12
C THR A 266 3.26 -8.54 -4.65
N HIS A 267 4.15 -8.09 -3.76
CA HIS A 267 4.20 -8.61 -2.39
C HIS A 267 3.70 -7.67 -1.31
N ILE A 268 3.62 -6.35 -1.58
CA ILE A 268 3.22 -5.35 -0.59
C ILE A 268 1.93 -4.65 -1.04
N VAL A 269 1.99 -3.88 -2.13
CA VAL A 269 0.88 -3.00 -2.52
C VAL A 269 -0.31 -3.80 -3.07
N GLY A 270 -0.05 -4.84 -3.87
CA GLY A 270 -1.07 -5.69 -4.49
C GLY A 270 -1.95 -6.42 -3.48
N PRO A 271 -1.37 -7.19 -2.53
CA PRO A 271 -2.15 -7.84 -1.46
C PRO A 271 -2.94 -6.84 -0.62
N LEU A 272 -2.33 -5.70 -0.26
CA LEU A 272 -3.00 -4.64 0.50
C LEU A 272 -4.20 -4.04 -0.23
N CYS A 273 -4.03 -3.67 -1.49
CA CYS A 273 -5.11 -3.16 -2.32
C CYS A 273 -6.22 -4.20 -2.51
N SER A 274 -5.85 -5.46 -2.74
CA SER A 274 -6.81 -6.56 -2.96
C SER A 274 -7.64 -6.86 -1.72
N SER A 275 -7.01 -6.88 -0.53
CA SER A 275 -7.72 -7.01 0.75
C SER A 275 -8.70 -5.87 0.97
N TYR A 276 -8.27 -4.63 0.75
CA TYR A 276 -9.12 -3.44 0.94
C TYR A 276 -10.30 -3.38 -0.07
N ASP A 277 -10.07 -3.81 -1.32
CA ASP A 277 -11.11 -3.94 -2.35
C ASP A 277 -12.12 -5.05 -2.04
N SER A 278 -11.63 -6.22 -1.61
CA SER A 278 -12.47 -7.37 -1.22
C SER A 278 -13.41 -7.00 -0.08
N ALA A 279 -12.93 -6.16 0.85
CA ALA A 279 -13.68 -5.60 1.96
C ALA A 279 -14.74 -4.55 1.56
N ALA A 280 -14.90 -4.27 0.26
CA ALA A 280 -15.85 -3.28 -0.25
C ALA A 280 -15.57 -1.86 0.25
N LEU A 281 -14.31 -1.50 0.49
CA LEU A 281 -13.92 -0.18 1.02
C LEU A 281 -13.33 0.76 -0.04
N MET A 282 -13.06 0.27 -1.24
CA MET A 282 -12.47 1.07 -2.32
C MET A 282 -13.51 2.02 -2.95
N PRO A 283 -13.22 3.33 -3.04
CA PRO A 283 -14.04 4.25 -3.82
C PRO A 283 -14.12 3.83 -5.28
N GLY A 284 -15.30 3.96 -5.89
CA GLY A 284 -15.53 3.49 -7.25
C GLY A 284 -16.92 3.83 -7.76
N ARG A 285 -17.29 3.23 -8.88
CA ARG A 285 -18.62 3.36 -9.49
C ARG A 285 -19.14 2.03 -9.98
N TRP A 286 -20.44 1.80 -9.88
CA TRP A 286 -21.08 0.67 -10.53
C TRP A 286 -20.87 0.72 -12.05
N VAL A 287 -20.67 -0.44 -12.64
CA VAL A 287 -20.67 -0.62 -14.09
C VAL A 287 -21.94 -1.36 -14.45
N ASP A 288 -22.75 -0.77 -15.33
CA ASP A 288 -23.90 -1.47 -15.88
C ASP A 288 -23.41 -2.60 -16.79
N PRO A 289 -24.03 -3.79 -16.72
CA PRO A 289 -23.74 -4.84 -17.68
C PRO A 289 -24.07 -4.31 -19.08
N THR A 290 -23.10 -4.32 -19.98
CA THR A 290 -23.35 -4.02 -21.40
C THR A 290 -24.37 -5.03 -21.94
N ASP A 291 -25.39 -4.54 -22.65
CA ASP A 291 -26.40 -5.34 -23.35
C ASP A 291 -25.71 -6.37 -24.28
N GLY A 292 -25.43 -7.58 -23.77
CA GLY A 292 -24.65 -8.58 -24.50
C GLY A 292 -24.04 -9.70 -23.64
N GLU A 293 -23.89 -9.51 -22.31
CA GLU A 293 -23.52 -10.58 -21.36
C GLU A 293 -24.77 -11.11 -20.61
N LEU A 294 -25.89 -11.31 -21.31
CA LEU A 294 -26.98 -12.12 -20.77
C LEU A 294 -26.60 -13.59 -20.97
N ASP A 295 -26.10 -14.22 -19.91
CA ASP A 295 -25.92 -15.66 -19.82
C ASP A 295 -27.29 -16.34 -20.11
N PRO A 296 -27.40 -17.33 -21.01
CA PRO A 296 -28.69 -17.85 -21.50
C PRO A 296 -29.57 -18.54 -20.45
N ASP A 297 -29.13 -18.64 -19.19
CA ASP A 297 -29.76 -19.50 -18.19
C ASP A 297 -30.89 -18.83 -17.38
N THR A 298 -31.23 -17.56 -17.68
CA THR A 298 -32.33 -16.85 -17.01
C THR A 298 -33.71 -17.04 -17.67
N GLY A 299 -33.86 -18.10 -18.47
CA GLY A 299 -35.09 -18.39 -19.20
C GLY A 299 -35.78 -19.67 -18.76
N LYS A 300 -36.23 -19.79 -17.51
CA LYS A 300 -37.24 -20.80 -17.07
C LYS A 300 -37.68 -20.58 -15.61
N GLU A 301 -38.34 -19.47 -15.33
CA GLU A 301 -39.31 -19.44 -14.25
C GLU A 301 -40.63 -18.93 -14.83
N GLU A 302 -41.62 -19.83 -14.82
CA GLU A 302 -43.07 -19.62 -14.76
C GLU A 302 -43.79 -20.76 -15.49
N GLN A 303 -44.22 -21.77 -14.73
CA GLN A 303 -45.59 -22.28 -14.82
C GLN A 303 -45.93 -23.15 -13.61
N ASP A 304 -46.96 -22.68 -12.90
CA ASP A 304 -47.73 -23.33 -11.83
C ASP A 304 -48.15 -24.77 -12.16
N THR A 305 -48.25 -25.63 -11.15
CA THR A 305 -49.55 -26.07 -10.59
C THR A 305 -49.39 -27.10 -9.46
N GLU A 306 -50.29 -26.94 -8.48
CA GLU A 306 -50.53 -27.70 -7.25
C GLU A 306 -50.71 -29.21 -7.49
N GLU A 307 -50.22 -30.08 -6.58
CA GLU A 307 -50.95 -31.27 -6.05
C GLU A 307 -50.39 -31.70 -4.68
N GLU A 308 -51.31 -32.12 -3.80
CA GLU A 308 -51.12 -32.55 -2.42
C GLU A 308 -50.55 -33.99 -2.28
N ASP A 309 -49.99 -34.24 -1.09
CA ASP A 309 -50.19 -35.44 -0.24
C ASP A 309 -49.13 -36.56 -0.12
N THR A 310 -48.84 -36.85 1.17
CA THR A 310 -48.38 -38.09 1.83
C THR A 310 -46.90 -38.55 1.88
N ALA A 311 -46.40 -38.53 3.13
CA ALA A 311 -45.71 -39.58 3.90
C ALA A 311 -44.30 -40.14 3.56
N ASP A 312 -43.52 -40.20 4.65
CA ASP A 312 -42.45 -41.15 5.02
C ASP A 312 -41.00 -41.01 4.52
N GLU A 313 -40.13 -41.43 5.45
CA GLU A 313 -38.69 -41.24 5.60
C GLU A 313 -37.81 -41.76 4.46
N GLU A 314 -36.72 -41.05 4.14
CA GLU A 314 -35.32 -41.48 4.42
C GLU A 314 -34.30 -40.58 3.70
N ALA A 315 -33.12 -40.51 4.33
CA ALA A 315 -31.84 -39.94 3.91
C ALA A 315 -31.67 -39.43 2.47
N SER A 316 -31.35 -38.14 2.33
CA SER A 316 -30.53 -37.66 1.22
C SER A 316 -29.64 -36.50 1.68
N THR A 317 -28.38 -36.58 1.26
CA THR A 317 -27.30 -35.61 1.43
C THR A 317 -27.68 -34.27 0.82
N GLU A 318 -27.91 -33.25 1.64
CA GLU A 318 -28.02 -31.86 1.17
C GLU A 318 -26.63 -31.36 0.74
N LEU A 319 -26.37 -31.43 -0.56
CA LEU A 319 -25.44 -30.52 -1.23
C LEU A 319 -26.07 -29.12 -1.12
N HIS A 320 -25.59 -28.33 -0.16
CA HIS A 320 -25.78 -26.88 -0.19
C HIS A 320 -25.06 -26.33 -1.42
N GLU A 321 -25.79 -26.18 -2.53
CA GLU A 321 -25.37 -25.29 -3.61
C GLU A 321 -25.44 -23.86 -3.06
N THR A 322 -24.27 -23.33 -2.71
CA THR A 322 -24.10 -21.91 -2.41
C THR A 322 -24.40 -21.12 -3.68
N LYS A 323 -25.61 -20.54 -3.75
CA LYS A 323 -25.95 -19.51 -4.73
C LYS A 323 -24.94 -18.36 -4.58
N LYS A 324 -23.90 -18.35 -5.44
CA LYS A 324 -22.98 -17.21 -5.58
C LYS A 324 -23.80 -16.01 -6.07
N MET A 325 -24.22 -15.16 -5.14
CA MET A 325 -24.78 -13.84 -5.45
C MET A 325 -23.77 -13.12 -6.35
N HIS A 326 -24.14 -12.91 -7.61
CA HIS A 326 -23.31 -12.17 -8.56
C HIS A 326 -23.23 -10.71 -8.11
N ARG A 327 -22.08 -10.33 -7.56
CA ARG A 327 -21.78 -8.95 -7.15
C ARG A 327 -21.73 -8.09 -8.42
N ARG A 328 -22.53 -7.03 -8.48
CA ARG A 328 -22.53 -6.07 -9.60
C ARG A 328 -21.10 -5.57 -9.83
N LYS A 329 -20.66 -5.46 -11.09
CA LYS A 329 -19.29 -5.07 -11.42
C LYS A 329 -19.03 -3.64 -10.93
N VAL A 330 -17.88 -3.42 -10.29
CA VAL A 330 -17.41 -2.10 -9.83
C VAL A 330 -16.18 -1.69 -10.63
N PHE A 331 -16.18 -0.46 -11.11
CA PHE A 331 -14.98 0.18 -11.64
C PHE A 331 -14.33 1.02 -10.54
N CYS A 332 -13.08 0.71 -10.22
CA CYS A 332 -12.24 1.48 -9.32
C CYS A 332 -10.98 1.93 -10.07
N GLN A 333 -10.74 3.24 -10.10
CA GLN A 333 -9.60 3.80 -10.84
C GLN A 333 -8.25 3.38 -10.22
N ILE A 334 -8.20 3.26 -8.90
CA ILE A 334 -6.99 2.85 -8.16
C ILE A 334 -6.60 1.41 -8.54
N THR A 335 -7.56 0.48 -8.58
CA THR A 335 -7.28 -0.92 -8.94
C THR A 335 -6.88 -1.05 -10.42
N GLN A 336 -7.35 -0.16 -11.29
CA GLN A 336 -6.89 -0.12 -12.67
C GLN A 336 -5.44 0.33 -12.78
N HIS A 337 -5.04 1.38 -12.05
CA HIS A 337 -3.68 1.92 -12.10
C HIS A 337 -2.62 0.93 -11.62
N ILE A 338 -2.87 0.17 -10.54
CA ILE A 338 -1.91 -0.83 -10.07
C ILE A 338 -1.70 -1.95 -11.11
N LEU A 339 -2.75 -2.38 -11.82
CA LEU A 339 -2.64 -3.38 -12.89
C LEU A 339 -1.79 -2.84 -14.05
N GLU A 340 -2.03 -1.60 -14.47
CA GLU A 340 -1.28 -0.94 -15.54
C GLU A 340 0.19 -0.74 -15.19
N ASN A 341 0.48 -0.26 -13.98
CA ASN A 341 1.84 -0.02 -13.49
C ASN A 341 2.60 -1.33 -13.26
N HIS A 342 1.94 -2.38 -12.77
CA HIS A 342 2.56 -3.70 -12.61
C HIS A 342 2.97 -4.29 -13.95
N GLU A 343 2.04 -4.25 -14.91
CA GLU A 343 2.25 -4.76 -16.26
C GLU A 343 3.34 -3.97 -17.00
N MET A 344 3.43 -2.65 -16.77
CA MET A 344 4.54 -1.84 -17.27
C MET A 344 5.89 -2.38 -16.79
N TRP A 345 6.08 -2.64 -15.49
CA TRP A 345 7.34 -3.14 -14.96
C TRP A 345 7.67 -4.55 -15.44
N LYS A 346 6.68 -5.43 -15.56
CA LYS A 346 6.87 -6.76 -16.16
C LYS A 346 7.42 -6.69 -17.58
N ARG A 347 6.92 -5.73 -18.39
CA ARG A 347 7.45 -5.49 -19.74
C ARG A 347 8.88 -4.97 -19.73
N VAL A 348 9.23 -4.10 -18.78
CA VAL A 348 10.62 -3.63 -18.62
C VAL A 348 11.55 -4.79 -18.29
N ILE A 349 11.20 -5.64 -17.32
CA ILE A 349 11.98 -6.84 -16.97
C ILE A 349 12.16 -7.78 -18.17
N ALA A 350 11.09 -8.02 -18.94
CA ALA A 350 11.16 -8.86 -20.12
C ALA A 350 12.07 -8.28 -21.21
N ALA A 351 12.09 -6.94 -21.35
CA ALA A 351 12.98 -6.25 -22.29
C ALA A 351 14.44 -6.36 -21.85
N GLU A 352 14.76 -6.09 -20.58
CA GLU A 352 16.10 -6.19 -19.99
C GLU A 352 16.69 -7.61 -20.16
N ALA A 353 15.92 -8.65 -19.83
CA ALA A 353 16.35 -10.04 -20.02
C ALA A 353 16.64 -10.40 -21.49
N SER A 354 15.90 -9.79 -22.43
CA SER A 354 16.09 -10.01 -23.86
C SER A 354 17.37 -9.34 -24.39
N GLU A 355 17.82 -8.25 -23.76
CA GLU A 355 19.05 -7.53 -24.10
C GLU A 355 20.28 -8.28 -23.57
N GLU A 356 20.24 -8.74 -22.31
CA GLU A 356 21.29 -9.59 -21.74
C GLU A 356 21.53 -10.87 -22.58
N THR A 357 20.45 -11.49 -23.06
CA THR A 357 20.54 -12.69 -23.93
C THR A 357 21.15 -12.38 -25.31
N LYS A 358 21.01 -11.16 -25.80
CA LYS A 358 21.61 -10.71 -27.08
C LYS A 358 23.07 -10.36 -26.93
N GLU A 359 23.47 -9.73 -25.82
CA GLU A 359 24.88 -9.43 -25.52
C GLU A 359 25.69 -10.69 -25.21
N ALA A 360 25.06 -11.72 -24.62
CA ALA A 360 25.71 -13.00 -24.33
C ALA A 360 25.96 -13.91 -25.57
N LYS A 361 25.46 -13.57 -26.76
CA LYS A 361 25.76 -14.31 -28.00
C LYS A 361 27.00 -13.72 -28.70
N PRO A 362 28.10 -14.47 -28.88
CA PRO A 362 29.26 -13.96 -29.61
C PRO A 362 28.86 -13.73 -31.08
N LYS A 363 29.29 -12.59 -31.65
CA LYS A 363 29.19 -12.30 -33.09
C LYS A 363 30.05 -13.28 -33.90
N CYS A 364 29.59 -14.52 -34.06
CA CYS A 364 30.11 -15.46 -35.05
C CYS A 364 29.32 -15.29 -36.35
N LEU A 365 29.69 -14.29 -37.15
CA LEU A 365 29.35 -14.25 -38.57
C LEU A 365 30.64 -14.07 -39.36
N GLY A 366 31.20 -15.20 -39.77
CA GLY A 366 32.28 -15.30 -40.74
C GLY A 366 32.25 -16.70 -41.34
N ASN A 367 31.50 -16.87 -42.42
CA ASN A 367 31.78 -17.86 -43.47
C ASN A 367 31.06 -17.36 -44.73
N PRO A 368 31.75 -17.37 -45.87
CA PRO A 368 31.62 -18.58 -46.68
C PRO A 368 32.91 -18.99 -47.42
N SER A 369 33.09 -20.31 -47.55
CA SER A 369 33.73 -21.01 -48.67
C SER A 369 34.89 -20.32 -49.42
N ASP A 370 36.11 -20.86 -49.26
CA ASP A 370 37.02 -21.11 -50.39
C ASP A 370 38.07 -22.20 -50.03
N PRO A 371 38.64 -22.93 -51.02
CA PRO A 371 39.21 -24.26 -50.84
C PRO A 371 40.71 -24.27 -50.53
N ILE A 372 41.13 -25.41 -49.95
CA ILE A 372 42.47 -25.80 -49.50
C ILE A 372 43.57 -25.60 -50.57
N THR A 373 44.71 -25.01 -50.18
CA THR A 373 46.02 -25.24 -50.82
C THR A 373 47.15 -25.42 -49.78
N ALA A 374 47.57 -26.69 -49.65
CA ALA A 374 48.94 -27.22 -49.67
C ALA A 374 50.14 -26.52 -48.95
N ILE A 375 50.70 -27.27 -47.98
CA ILE A 375 52.13 -27.61 -47.72
C ILE A 375 53.07 -26.54 -47.12
N ARG A 376 53.59 -26.79 -45.91
CA ARG A 376 55.00 -27.20 -45.64
C ARG A 376 55.24 -27.62 -44.18
N GLU A 377 55.84 -28.79 -44.03
CA GLU A 377 56.55 -29.28 -42.84
C GLU A 377 57.88 -28.51 -42.67
N GLU A 378 58.31 -28.29 -41.43
CA GLU A 378 59.69 -28.13 -40.93
C GLU A 378 59.53 -27.89 -39.41
N GLU A 379 59.64 -28.94 -38.59
CA GLU A 379 60.84 -29.49 -37.94
C GLU A 379 60.95 -29.03 -36.48
N GLU A 380 61.27 -30.02 -35.63
CA GLU A 380 61.40 -29.95 -34.18
C GLU A 380 62.60 -29.08 -33.78
N GLU A 381 62.50 -28.39 -32.64
CA GLU A 381 63.65 -28.32 -31.72
C GLU A 381 63.18 -28.18 -30.26
N GLN A 382 63.46 -29.23 -29.48
CA GLN A 382 63.49 -29.21 -28.03
C GLN A 382 64.78 -28.53 -27.57
N VAL A 383 64.72 -27.58 -26.63
CA VAL A 383 65.82 -27.36 -25.67
C VAL A 383 65.24 -27.10 -24.28
N SER A 384 65.88 -27.77 -23.33
CA SER A 384 65.59 -27.99 -21.92
C SER A 384 66.02 -26.87 -20.97
N LYS A 385 65.44 -26.94 -19.76
CA LYS A 385 65.94 -26.57 -18.42
C LYS A 385 67.41 -26.13 -18.26
N GLU A 386 67.61 -25.13 -17.39
CA GLU A 386 68.41 -25.12 -16.13
C GLU A 386 68.35 -23.66 -15.59
N GLU A 387 67.84 -23.38 -14.39
CA GLU A 387 68.43 -23.45 -13.02
C GLU A 387 69.47 -22.36 -12.68
N GLU A 388 69.47 -22.01 -11.38
CA GLU A 388 70.34 -21.11 -10.59
C GLU A 388 69.90 -19.63 -10.52
N GLU A 389 69.39 -19.12 -9.38
CA GLU A 389 69.94 -18.93 -8.02
C GLU A 389 70.89 -17.72 -7.85
N GLU A 390 70.51 -16.90 -6.85
CA GLU A 390 71.31 -16.02 -5.99
C GLU A 390 71.80 -14.61 -6.40
N GLU A 391 71.87 -13.77 -5.35
CA GLU A 391 72.32 -12.37 -5.20
C GLU A 391 71.26 -11.30 -5.58
N GLU A 392 70.75 -10.42 -4.71
CA GLU A 392 71.27 -9.76 -3.50
C GLU A 392 70.14 -9.32 -2.55
#